data_AF-A0A2U8FCH3-F1
#
_entry.id   AF-A0A2U8FCH3-F1
#
_cell.length_a   1.000
_cell.length_b   1.000
_cell.length_c   1.000
_cell.angle_alpha   90.00
_cell.angle_beta   90.00
_cell.angle_gamma   90.00
#
_symmetry.space_group_name_H-M   'P 1'
#
loop_
_entity.id
_entity.type
_entity.pdbx_description
1 polymer ?
#
loop_
_entity_poly.entity_id
_entity_poly.type
_entity_poly.pdbx_seq_one_letter_code
_entity_poly.pdbx_strand_id
1 'polypeptide(L)'
;MTIIPTLWVMALVFVTFLVLVYLLNNILYKPLLHFMDTREDSIKRDSEGIQENITDIKALRDEMEEILKNAKKEAAIIKNKAHENAKRNAEIKIAQKKEELERKYNDFVANLRSERDVLKTSLSLQIPIFKQNLQAKLEKL
;
A
#
# COMPACT_ATOMS: atom_id res chain seq x y z
N MET A 1 -43.24 -88.66 -19.65
CA MET A 1 -42.78 -88.81 -18.26
C MET A 1 -42.99 -87.48 -17.56
N THR A 2 -44.10 -87.31 -16.85
CA THR A 2 -44.31 -86.15 -15.98
C THR A 2 -43.44 -86.35 -14.76
N ILE A 3 -42.33 -85.61 -14.68
CA ILE A 3 -41.48 -85.59 -13.49
C ILE A 3 -42.28 -84.82 -12.44
N ILE A 4 -43.03 -85.56 -11.61
CA ILE A 4 -43.65 -84.97 -10.43
C ILE A 4 -42.48 -84.53 -9.53
N PRO A 5 -42.34 -83.23 -9.22
CA PRO A 5 -41.23 -82.76 -8.41
C PRO A 5 -41.35 -83.39 -7.01
N THR A 6 -40.42 -84.27 -6.67
CA THR A 6 -40.30 -84.83 -5.32
C THR A 6 -39.78 -83.76 -4.37
N LEU A 7 -40.33 -83.68 -3.15
CA LEU A 7 -39.95 -82.69 -2.14
C LEU A 7 -38.44 -82.62 -1.91
N TRP A 8 -37.74 -83.75 -2.05
CA TRP A 8 -36.29 -83.83 -1.92
C TRP A 8 -35.54 -82.99 -2.97
N VAL A 9 -35.95 -83.06 -4.24
CA VAL A 9 -35.28 -82.32 -5.32
C VAL A 9 -35.52 -80.82 -5.15
N MET A 10 -36.72 -80.44 -4.71
CA MET A 10 -37.03 -79.05 -4.35
C MET A 10 -36.13 -78.55 -3.21
N ALA A 11 -35.93 -79.37 -2.16
CA ALA A 11 -35.05 -79.02 -1.05
C ALA A 11 -33.58 -78.89 -1.49
N LEU A 12 -33.09 -79.80 -2.33
CA LEU A 12 -31.73 -79.74 -2.87
C LEU A 12 -31.51 -78.46 -3.69
N VAL A 13 -32.42 -78.15 -4.62
CA VAL A 13 -32.34 -76.93 -5.43
C VAL A 13 -32.38 -75.69 -4.53
N PHE A 14 -33.23 -75.66 -3.51
CA PHE A 14 -33.29 -74.56 -2.54
C PHE A 14 -31.98 -74.36 -1.79
N VAL A 15 -31.36 -75.45 -1.31
CA VAL A 15 -30.05 -75.38 -0.65
C VAL A 15 -28.97 -74.88 -1.62
N THR A 16 -28.94 -75.37 -2.86
CA THR A 16 -27.97 -74.89 -3.86
C THR A 16 -28.16 -73.41 -4.21
N PHE A 17 -29.41 -72.95 -4.27
CA PHE A 17 -29.74 -71.55 -4.48
C PHE A 17 -29.28 -70.68 -3.30
N LEU A 18 -29.51 -71.12 -2.06
CA LEU A 18 -29.03 -70.39 -0.88
C LEU A 18 -27.49 -70.30 -0.83
N VAL A 19 -26.79 -71.38 -1.16
CA VAL A 19 -25.32 -71.37 -1.25
C VAL A 19 -24.84 -70.41 -2.33
N LEU A 20 -25.50 -70.39 -3.50
CA LEU A 20 -25.19 -69.46 -4.59
C LEU A 20 -25.42 -68.01 -4.17
N VAL A 21 -26.55 -67.71 -3.54
CA VAL A 21 -26.86 -66.36 -3.02
C VAL A 21 -25.83 -65.93 -1.98
N TYR A 22 -25.40 -66.82 -1.09
CA TYR A 22 -24.37 -66.53 -0.11
C TYR A 22 -23.01 -66.21 -0.77
N LEU A 23 -22.60 -66.98 -1.78
CA LEU A 23 -21.39 -66.72 -2.56
C LEU A 23 -21.49 -65.36 -3.28
N LEU A 24 -22.63 -65.09 -3.92
CA LEU A 24 -22.84 -63.88 -4.70
C LEU A 24 -22.92 -62.63 -3.81
N ASN A 25 -23.44 -62.75 -2.58
CA ASN A 25 -23.43 -61.68 -1.58
C ASN A 25 -22.01 -61.19 -1.31
N ASN A 26 -21.07 -62.13 -1.14
CA ASN A 26 -19.69 -61.76 -0.83
C ASN A 26 -18.89 -61.31 -2.06
N ILE A 27 -19.13 -61.93 -3.22
CA ILE A 27 -18.34 -61.69 -4.44
C ILE A 27 -18.83 -60.46 -5.23
N LEU A 28 -20.14 -60.19 -5.25
CA LEU A 28 -20.72 -59.19 -6.14
C LEU A 28 -21.45 -58.07 -5.40
N TYR A 29 -22.39 -58.40 -4.50
CA TYR A 29 -23.25 -57.39 -3.89
C TYR A 29 -22.49 -56.45 -2.97
N LYS A 30 -21.64 -56.99 -2.09
CA LYS A 30 -20.79 -56.16 -1.20
C LYS A 30 -19.86 -55.22 -1.97
N PRO A 31 -19.03 -55.67 -2.93
CA PRO A 31 -18.13 -54.76 -3.65
C PRO A 31 -18.88 -53.76 -4.53
N LEU A 32 -20.03 -54.15 -5.12
CA LEU A 32 -20.85 -53.24 -5.91
C LEU A 32 -21.44 -52.12 -5.06
N LEU A 33 -22.03 -52.45 -3.91
CA LEU A 33 -22.58 -51.46 -2.98
C LEU A 33 -21.48 -50.55 -2.43
N HIS A 34 -20.33 -51.12 -2.06
CA HIS A 34 -19.20 -50.33 -1.60
C HIS A 34 -18.70 -49.32 -2.67
N PHE A 35 -18.73 -49.69 -3.94
CA PHE A 35 -18.39 -48.77 -5.03
C PHE A 35 -19.42 -47.64 -5.18
N MET A 36 -20.71 -47.95 -5.00
CA MET A 36 -21.77 -46.93 -5.00
C MET A 36 -21.60 -45.96 -3.83
N ASP A 37 -21.38 -46.46 -2.62
CA ASP A 37 -21.15 -45.64 -1.41
C ASP A 37 -19.90 -44.75 -1.58
N THR A 38 -18.79 -45.32 -2.09
CA THR A 38 -17.55 -44.57 -2.35
C THR A 38 -17.77 -43.42 -3.32
N ARG A 39 -18.59 -43.64 -4.35
CA ARG A 39 -18.92 -42.62 -5.35
C ARG A 39 -19.80 -41.53 -4.75
N GLU A 40 -20.82 -41.90 -3.98
CA GLU A 40 -21.69 -40.94 -3.29
C GLU A 40 -20.88 -40.08 -2.32
N ASP A 41 -19.99 -40.70 -1.53
CA ASP A 41 -19.07 -40.01 -0.63
C ASP A 41 -18.10 -39.09 -1.37
N SER A 42 -17.57 -39.51 -2.52
CA SER A 42 -16.69 -38.63 -3.33
C SER A 42 -17.42 -37.42 -3.86
N ILE A 43 -18.66 -37.57 -4.35
CA ILE A 43 -19.46 -36.47 -4.88
C ILE A 43 -19.80 -35.50 -3.75
N LYS A 44 -20.15 -36.02 -2.57
CA LYS A 44 -20.43 -35.20 -1.39
C LYS A 44 -19.20 -34.42 -0.95
N ARG A 45 -18.03 -35.07 -0.85
CA ARG A 45 -16.76 -34.40 -0.52
C ARG A 45 -16.39 -33.33 -1.53
N ASP A 46 -16.54 -33.62 -2.82
CA ASP A 46 -16.24 -32.64 -3.87
C ASP A 46 -17.19 -31.43 -3.78
N SER A 47 -18.47 -31.65 -3.50
CA SER A 47 -19.45 -30.57 -3.29
C SER A 47 -19.14 -29.72 -2.05
N GLU A 48 -18.78 -30.36 -0.93
CA GLU A 48 -18.39 -29.67 0.31
C GLU A 48 -17.10 -28.87 0.10
N GLY A 49 -16.09 -29.46 -0.56
CA GLY A 49 -14.84 -28.79 -0.89
C GLY A 49 -15.03 -27.60 -1.85
N ILE A 50 -15.97 -27.67 -2.80
CA ILE A 50 -16.32 -26.52 -3.64
C ILE A 50 -16.91 -25.39 -2.79
N GLN A 51 -17.80 -25.71 -1.85
CA GLN A 51 -18.44 -24.70 -1.00
C GLN A 51 -17.46 -24.04 -0.03
N GLU A 52 -16.54 -24.82 0.54
CA GLU A 52 -15.45 -24.33 1.38
C GLU A 52 -14.52 -23.41 0.58
N ASN A 53 -14.05 -23.85 -0.59
CA ASN A 53 -13.20 -23.05 -1.47
C ASN A 53 -13.86 -21.72 -1.91
N ILE A 54 -15.17 -21.73 -2.20
CA ILE A 54 -15.90 -20.48 -2.53
C ILE A 54 -15.93 -19.52 -1.33
N THR A 55 -16.07 -20.06 -0.12
CA THR A 55 -16.11 -19.27 1.11
C THR A 55 -14.74 -18.65 1.39
N ASP A 56 -13.68 -19.44 1.25
CA ASP A 56 -12.30 -18.97 1.42
C ASP A 56 -11.91 -17.92 0.37
N ILE A 57 -12.31 -18.12 -0.89
CA ILE A 57 -12.08 -17.12 -1.95
C ILE A 57 -12.80 -15.80 -1.64
N LYS A 58 -14.02 -15.86 -1.08
CA LYS A 58 -14.74 -14.64 -0.68
C LYS A 58 -14.03 -13.95 0.48
N ALA A 59 -13.67 -14.70 1.52
CA ALA A 59 -12.93 -14.14 2.67
C ALA A 59 -11.60 -13.49 2.24
N LEU A 60 -10.84 -14.15 1.36
CA LEU A 60 -9.60 -13.61 0.79
C LEU A 60 -9.84 -12.33 -0.03
N ARG A 61 -10.95 -12.26 -0.78
CA ARG A 61 -11.32 -11.05 -1.53
C ARG A 61 -11.65 -9.89 -0.60
N ASP A 62 -12.43 -10.15 0.45
CA ASP A 62 -12.80 -9.13 1.43
C ASP A 62 -11.56 -8.60 2.16
N GLU A 63 -10.64 -9.49 2.56
CA GLU A 63 -9.37 -9.11 3.18
C GLU A 63 -8.48 -8.29 2.23
N MET A 64 -8.38 -8.69 0.96
CA MET A 64 -7.65 -7.91 -0.06
C MET A 64 -8.25 -6.52 -0.27
N GLU A 65 -9.57 -6.40 -0.32
CA GLU A 65 -10.25 -5.11 -0.44
C GLU A 65 -9.99 -4.22 0.78
N GLU A 66 -10.00 -4.79 1.99
CA GLU A 66 -9.68 -4.06 3.21
C GLU A 66 -8.23 -3.57 3.23
N ILE A 67 -7.27 -4.44 2.87
CA ILE A 67 -5.85 -4.08 2.77
C ILE A 67 -5.67 -2.97 1.74
N LEU A 68 -6.28 -3.07 0.57
CA LEU A 68 -6.21 -2.03 -0.47
C LEU A 68 -6.79 -0.70 0.00
N LYS A 69 -7.91 -0.73 0.72
CA LYS A 69 -8.54 0.47 1.29
C LYS A 69 -7.64 1.12 2.34
N ASN A 70 -7.06 0.32 3.24
CA ASN A 70 -6.16 0.79 4.28
C ASN A 70 -4.88 1.37 3.66
N ALA A 71 -4.26 0.68 2.70
CA ALA A 71 -3.09 1.16 1.98
C ALA A 71 -3.35 2.49 1.25
N LYS A 72 -4.51 2.64 0.59
CA LYS A 72 -4.91 3.91 -0.04
C LYS A 72 -5.06 5.04 0.98
N LYS A 73 -5.66 4.76 2.14
CA LYS A 73 -5.82 5.72 3.24
C LYS A 73 -4.47 6.16 3.79
N GLU A 74 -3.57 5.21 4.06
CA GLU A 74 -2.22 5.49 4.54
C GLU A 74 -1.41 6.29 3.52
N ALA A 75 -1.46 5.93 2.24
CA ALA A 75 -0.82 6.69 1.18
C ALA A 75 -1.32 8.14 1.10
N ALA A 76 -2.64 8.36 1.24
CA ALA A 76 -3.22 9.69 1.29
C ALA A 76 -2.73 10.49 2.52
N ILE A 77 -2.64 9.85 3.69
CA ILE A 77 -2.11 10.46 4.91
C ILE A 77 -0.65 10.85 4.74
N ILE A 78 0.19 9.95 4.20
CA ILE A 78 1.61 10.21 3.95
C ILE A 78 1.78 11.37 2.98
N LYS A 79 1.03 11.37 1.87
CA LYS A 79 1.07 12.44 0.87
C LYS A 79 0.68 13.78 1.49
N ASN A 80 -0.41 13.83 2.25
CA ASN A 80 -0.87 15.06 2.90
C ASN A 80 0.15 15.55 3.92
N LYS A 81 0.68 14.67 4.76
CA LYS A 81 1.72 15.01 5.75
C LYS A 81 2.99 15.53 5.08
N ALA A 82 3.42 14.91 3.97
CA ALA A 82 4.57 15.38 3.20
C ALA A 82 4.31 16.77 2.60
N HIS A 83 3.11 16.99 2.05
CA HIS A 83 2.73 18.29 1.50
C HIS A 83 2.66 19.38 2.56
N GLU A 84 2.05 19.12 3.72
CA GLU A 84 2.01 20.07 4.84
C GLU A 84 3.40 20.38 5.39
N ASN A 85 4.26 19.37 5.53
CA ASN A 85 5.64 19.57 5.95
C ASN A 85 6.43 20.40 4.94
N ALA A 86 6.27 20.14 3.64
CA ALA A 86 6.90 20.93 2.59
C ALA A 86 6.43 22.38 2.63
N LYS A 87 5.12 22.62 2.78
CA LYS A 87 4.54 23.96 2.91
C LYS A 87 5.09 24.69 4.13
N ARG A 88 5.10 24.04 5.31
CA ARG A 88 5.65 24.62 6.54
C ARG A 88 7.13 24.96 6.40
N ASN A 89 7.92 24.06 5.80
CA ASN A 89 9.34 24.31 5.56
C ASN A 89 9.56 25.46 4.57
N ALA A 90 8.72 25.60 3.55
CA ALA A 90 8.78 26.70 2.62
C ALA A 90 8.45 28.04 3.32
N GLU A 91 7.40 28.07 4.13
CA GLU A 91 7.02 29.24 4.94
C GLU A 91 8.13 29.66 5.90
N ILE A 92 8.75 28.70 6.61
CA ILE A 92 9.90 28.95 7.49
C ILE A 92 11.07 29.53 6.70
N LYS A 93 11.43 28.93 5.56
CA LYS A 93 12.53 29.43 4.72
C LYS A 93 12.26 30.84 4.19
N ILE A 94 11.03 31.13 3.78
CA ILE A 94 10.63 32.47 3.32
C ILE A 94 10.74 33.47 4.46
N ALA A 95 10.24 33.14 5.66
CA ALA A 95 10.33 34.00 6.83
C ALA A 95 11.80 34.28 7.21
N GLN A 96 12.63 33.24 7.28
CA GLN A 96 14.07 33.37 7.55
C GLN A 96 14.78 34.25 6.51
N LYS A 97 14.47 34.05 5.22
CA LYS A 97 15.08 34.86 4.15
C LYS A 97 14.62 36.31 4.19
N LYS A 98 13.36 36.59 4.54
CA LYS A 98 12.87 37.95 4.77
C LYS A 98 13.61 38.62 5.93
N GLU A 99 13.74 37.93 7.06
CA GLU A 99 14.45 38.44 8.23
C GLU A 99 15.95 38.68 7.93
N GLU A 100 16.60 37.77 7.20
CA GLU A 100 17.98 37.93 6.73
C GLU A 100 18.11 39.15 5.79
N LEU A 101 17.16 39.34 4.88
CA LEU A 101 17.16 40.45 3.95
C LEU A 101 16.94 41.78 4.67
N GLU A 102 16.04 41.84 5.65
CA GLU A 102 15.77 43.02 6.46
C GLU A 102 16.99 43.41 7.30
N ARG A 103 17.67 42.44 7.92
CA ARG A 103 18.96 42.67 8.59
C ARG A 103 20.00 43.25 7.63
N LYS A 104 20.22 42.59 6.48
CA LYS A 104 21.18 43.06 5.46
C LYS A 104 20.84 44.46 4.95
N TYR A 105 19.56 44.77 4.78
CA TYR A 105 19.12 46.09 4.35
C TYR A 105 19.43 47.15 5.41
N ASN A 106 19.12 46.87 6.68
CA ASN A 106 19.43 47.78 7.79
C ASN A 106 20.93 48.02 7.93
N ASP A 107 21.74 46.96 7.83
CA ASP A 107 23.21 47.06 7.85
C ASP A 107 23.73 47.89 6.66
N PHE A 108 23.19 47.68 5.46
CA PHE A 108 23.54 48.45 4.28
C PHE A 108 23.21 49.94 4.43
N VAL A 109 22.03 50.26 4.97
CA VAL A 109 21.62 51.66 5.24
C VAL A 109 22.51 52.31 6.31
N ALA A 110 22.90 51.55 7.35
CA ALA A 110 23.83 52.03 8.37
C ALA A 110 25.22 52.33 7.78
N ASN A 111 25.74 51.42 6.95
CA ASN A 111 27.01 51.61 6.26
C ASN A 111 26.98 52.81 5.31
N LEU A 112 25.92 52.96 4.51
CA LEU A 112 25.73 54.12 3.63
C LEU A 112 25.73 55.45 4.40
N ARG A 113 25.10 55.50 5.57
CA ARG A 113 25.12 56.71 6.42
C ARG A 113 26.54 57.00 6.90
N SER A 114 27.25 55.99 7.38
CA SER A 114 28.65 56.12 7.80
C SER A 114 29.55 56.61 6.66
N GLU A 115 29.45 56.00 5.47
CA GLU A 115 30.21 56.41 4.28
C GLU A 115 29.91 57.85 3.88
N ARG A 116 28.64 58.27 3.93
CA ARG A 116 28.24 59.65 3.66
C ARG A 116 28.87 60.62 4.66
N ASP A 117 28.88 60.29 5.95
CA ASP A 117 29.45 61.14 7.00
C ASP A 117 30.99 61.24 6.87
N VAL A 118 31.65 60.14 6.53
CA VAL A 118 33.09 60.11 6.20
C VAL A 118 33.38 60.95 4.97
N LEU A 119 32.61 60.80 3.89
CA LEU A 119 32.77 61.58 2.66
C LEU A 119 32.57 63.07 2.92
N LYS A 120 31.55 63.44 3.70
CA LYS A 120 31.27 64.84 4.08
C LYS A 120 32.43 65.43 4.87
N THR A 121 32.97 64.69 5.83
CA THR A 121 34.13 65.10 6.63
C THR A 121 35.37 65.29 5.76
N SER A 122 35.67 64.32 4.89
CA SER A 122 36.78 64.42 3.92
C SER A 122 36.63 65.63 3.01
N LEU A 123 35.43 65.87 2.47
CA LEU A 123 35.17 67.00 1.58
C LEU A 123 35.35 68.34 2.32
N SER A 124 34.86 68.45 3.56
CA SER A 124 35.06 69.64 4.39
C SER A 124 36.54 69.92 4.69
N LEU A 125 37.38 68.89 4.83
CA LEU A 125 38.83 69.05 4.98
C LEU A 125 39.52 69.49 3.69
N GLN A 126 39.02 69.04 2.53
CA GLN A 126 39.60 69.37 1.23
C GLN A 126 39.16 70.73 0.68
N ILE A 127 37.98 71.24 1.06
CA ILE A 127 37.48 72.57 0.64
C ILE A 127 38.49 73.71 0.92
N PRO A 128 39.09 73.84 2.12
CA PRO A 128 40.09 74.89 2.37
C PRO A 128 41.32 74.75 1.48
N ILE A 129 41.82 73.52 1.27
CA ILE A 129 42.96 73.23 0.40
C ILE A 129 42.63 73.60 -1.05
N PHE A 130 41.43 73.24 -1.52
CA PHE A 130 40.96 73.58 -2.85
C PHE A 130 40.82 75.09 -3.05
N LYS A 131 40.29 75.80 -2.04
CA LYS A 131 40.19 77.27 -2.04
C LYS A 131 41.56 77.94 -2.07
N GLN A 132 42.52 77.43 -1.31
CA GLN A 132 43.89 77.92 -1.29
C GLN A 132 44.59 77.68 -2.64
N ASN A 133 44.40 76.50 -3.24
CA ASN A 133 44.90 76.19 -4.58
C ASN A 133 44.29 77.08 -5.68
N LEU A 134 43.01 77.44 -5.56
CA LEU A 134 42.36 78.38 -6.48
C LEU A 134 42.91 79.80 -6.33
N GLN A 135 43.05 80.31 -5.10
CA GLN A 135 43.65 81.63 -4.86
C GLN A 135 45.09 81.69 -5.37
N ALA A 136 45.92 80.69 -5.07
CA ALA A 136 47.30 80.62 -5.56
C ALA A 136 47.40 80.57 -7.10
N LYS A 137 46.39 80.06 -7.78
CA LYS A 137 46.33 80.02 -9.25
C LYS A 137 45.79 81.32 -9.87
N LEU A 138 44.90 82.01 -9.15
CA LEU A 138 44.38 83.33 -9.52
C LEU A 138 45.40 84.45 -9.26
N GLU A 139 46.24 84.36 -8.23
CA GLU A 139 47.34 85.31 -7.97
C GLU A 139 48.54 85.13 -8.92
N LYS A 140 48.62 83.99 -9.61
CA LYS A 140 49.62 83.72 -10.66
C LYS A 140 49.18 84.13 -12.07
N LEU A 141 47.94 84.63 -12.21
CA LEU A 141 47.39 85.25 -13.41
C LEU A 141 47.50 86.78 -13.27
#